data_AF-A0A538MR12-F1
#
_entry.id   AF-A0A538MR12-F1
#
_cell.length_a   1.000
_cell.length_b   1.000
_cell.length_c   1.000
_cell.angle_alpha   90.00
_cell.angle_beta   90.00
_cell.angle_gamma   90.00
#
_symmetry.space_group_name_H-M   'P 1'
#
loop_
_entity.id
_entity.type
_entity.pdbx_description
1 polymer ?
#
loop_
_entity_poly.entity_id
_entity_poly.type
_entity_poly.pdbx_seq_one_letter_code
_entity_poly.pdbx_strand_id
1 'polypeptide(L)'
;MTYSKNVDLLEPIDLSEHLDKVELYLGQVCQIAGISKMQLDYWTNKAQIPTKGKKQRIYDIDALETVMLIKQAKDKGLNLGAAIDAARRFREAGAKTLA
;
A
#
# COMPACT_ATOMS: atom_id res chain seq x y z
N MET A 1 2.10 -43.45 -4.95
CA MET A 1 2.27 -42.03 -5.32
C MET A 1 3.23 -41.42 -4.32
N THR A 2 4.52 -41.39 -4.65
CA THR A 2 5.56 -40.86 -3.78
C THR A 2 5.61 -39.35 -4.01
N TYR A 3 4.75 -38.60 -3.34
CA TYR A 3 4.95 -37.16 -3.21
C TYR A 3 6.10 -36.93 -2.22
N SER A 4 7.30 -37.09 -2.78
CA SER A 4 8.57 -36.41 -2.52
C SER A 4 8.92 -35.98 -1.08
N LYS A 5 9.92 -36.65 -0.49
CA LYS A 5 10.76 -36.25 0.68
C LYS A 5 11.21 -34.79 0.73
N ASN A 6 11.10 -34.05 -0.37
CA ASN A 6 11.51 -32.65 -0.48
C ASN A 6 10.52 -31.69 0.19
N VAL A 7 9.28 -32.11 0.42
CA VAL A 7 8.27 -31.29 1.13
C VAL A 7 8.67 -31.09 2.60
N ASP A 8 9.28 -32.11 3.22
CA ASP A 8 9.76 -32.06 4.62
C ASP A 8 10.94 -31.07 4.82
N LEU A 9 11.52 -30.54 3.75
CA LEU A 9 12.59 -29.54 3.79
C LEU A 9 12.06 -28.09 3.76
N LEU A 10 10.76 -27.90 3.51
CA LEU A 10 10.17 -26.57 3.44
C LEU A 10 9.71 -26.15 4.83
N GLU A 11 10.06 -24.93 5.20
CA GLU A 11 9.55 -24.29 6.42
C GLU A 11 8.43 -23.30 6.07
N PRO A 12 7.42 -23.13 6.94
CA PRO A 12 6.41 -22.10 6.76
C PRO A 12 7.05 -20.72 6.66
N ILE A 13 6.61 -19.93 5.68
CA ILE A 13 7.06 -18.54 5.50
C ILE A 13 5.98 -17.61 6.04
N ASP A 14 6.33 -16.79 7.02
CA ASP A 14 5.48 -15.67 7.43
C ASP A 14 5.70 -14.48 6.50
N LEU A 15 4.75 -14.26 5.58
CA LEU A 15 4.83 -13.17 4.63
C LEU A 15 4.81 -11.78 5.28
N SER A 16 4.30 -11.66 6.51
CA SER A 16 4.24 -10.37 7.21
C SER A 16 5.64 -9.81 7.48
N GLU A 17 6.63 -10.66 7.71
CA GLU A 17 8.04 -10.30 7.93
C GLU A 17 8.78 -9.85 6.65
N HIS A 18 8.11 -9.92 5.50
CA HIS A 18 8.66 -9.55 4.20
C HIS A 18 7.93 -8.37 3.54
N LEU A 19 6.87 -7.84 4.16
CA LEU A 19 6.09 -6.74 3.60
C LEU A 19 6.92 -5.47 3.42
N ASP A 20 7.90 -5.22 4.27
CA ASP A 20 8.84 -4.10 4.20
C ASP A 20 9.72 -4.12 2.93
N LYS A 21 9.93 -5.30 2.34
CA LYS A 21 10.72 -5.52 1.12
C LYS A 21 9.89 -5.40 -0.15
N VAL A 22 8.57 -5.29 -0.04
CA VAL A 22 7.69 -5.26 -1.21
C VAL A 22 7.77 -3.91 -1.91
N GLU A 23 8.07 -3.96 -3.20
CA GLU A 23 8.13 -2.80 -4.08
C GLU A 23 7.12 -2.95 -5.21
N LEU A 24 6.19 -1.99 -5.29
CA LEU A 24 5.07 -2.01 -6.22
C LEU A 24 5.23 -0.93 -7.26
N TYR A 25 4.99 -1.30 -8.51
CA TYR A 25 4.88 -0.38 -9.62
C TYR A 25 3.47 0.20 -9.71
N LEU A 26 3.37 1.34 -10.40
CA LEU A 26 2.12 2.08 -10.63
C LEU A 26 0.94 1.17 -11.01
N GLY A 27 1.12 0.25 -11.95
CA GLY A 27 0.04 -0.62 -12.41
C GLY A 27 -0.49 -1.54 -11.31
N GLN A 28 0.40 -2.07 -10.46
CA GLN A 28 0.03 -2.94 -9.36
C GLN A 28 -0.71 -2.15 -8.28
N VAL A 29 -0.26 -0.95 -7.94
CA VAL A 29 -0.95 -0.08 -6.98
C VAL A 29 -2.36 0.26 -7.47
N CYS A 30 -2.52 0.66 -8.74
CA CYS A 30 -3.82 0.92 -9.35
C CYS A 30 -4.75 -0.30 -9.27
N GLN A 31 -4.23 -1.49 -9.58
CA GLN A 31 -5.00 -2.73 -9.55
C GLN A 31 -5.44 -3.09 -8.13
N ILE A 32 -4.52 -3.07 -7.15
CA ILE A 32 -4.80 -3.44 -5.76
C ILE A 32 -5.76 -2.44 -5.12
N ALA A 33 -5.49 -1.13 -5.30
CA ALA A 33 -6.34 -0.10 -4.74
C ALA A 33 -7.65 0.08 -5.55
N GLY A 34 -7.79 -0.47 -6.75
CA GLY A 34 -8.98 -0.27 -7.58
C GLY A 34 -9.20 1.20 -7.96
N ILE A 35 -8.12 1.88 -8.37
CA ILE A 35 -8.16 3.28 -8.85
C ILE A 35 -7.51 3.41 -10.22
N SER A 36 -7.88 4.45 -10.96
CA SER A 36 -7.22 4.77 -12.22
C SER A 36 -5.80 5.32 -11.99
N LYS A 37 -4.92 5.17 -12.98
CA LYS A 37 -3.60 5.82 -13.01
C LYS A 37 -3.68 7.31 -12.75
N MET A 38 -4.65 7.98 -13.37
CA MET A 38 -4.83 9.43 -13.22
C MET A 38 -5.14 9.82 -11.77
N GLN A 39 -5.99 9.05 -11.09
CA GLN A 39 -6.26 9.26 -9.67
C GLN A 39 -4.99 9.04 -8.84
N LEU A 40 -4.27 7.94 -9.06
CA LEU A 40 -3.03 7.66 -8.34
C LEU A 40 -1.99 8.78 -8.54
N ASP A 41 -1.81 9.25 -9.77
CA ASP A 41 -0.89 10.34 -10.10
C ASP A 41 -1.27 11.64 -9.38
N TYR A 42 -2.56 11.99 -9.38
CA TYR A 42 -3.04 13.18 -8.70
C TYR A 42 -2.89 13.06 -7.18
N TRP A 43 -3.27 11.92 -6.60
CA TRP A 43 -3.22 11.70 -5.15
C TRP A 43 -1.78 11.62 -4.63
N THR A 44 -0.87 10.98 -5.37
CA THR A 44 0.56 10.90 -5.02
C THR A 44 1.12 12.30 -4.82
N ASN A 45 0.84 13.22 -5.75
CA ASN A 45 1.31 14.61 -5.64
C ASN A 45 0.57 15.38 -4.55
N LYS A 46 -0.78 15.29 -4.51
CA LYS A 46 -1.60 16.12 -3.60
C LYS A 46 -1.40 15.75 -2.14
N ALA A 47 -1.21 14.46 -1.84
CA ALA A 47 -1.00 13.93 -0.50
C ALA A 47 0.49 13.76 -0.14
N GLN A 48 1.40 14.10 -1.06
CA GLN A 48 2.85 13.93 -0.91
C GLN A 48 3.24 12.49 -0.52
N ILE A 49 2.64 11.51 -1.21
CA ILE A 49 2.89 10.09 -0.93
C ILE A 49 4.34 9.76 -1.34
N PRO A 50 5.16 9.22 -0.43
CA PRO A 50 6.55 8.87 -0.74
C PRO A 50 6.63 7.83 -1.85
N THR A 51 7.59 8.00 -2.76
CA THR A 51 7.90 7.02 -3.81
C THR A 51 9.41 6.91 -3.98
N LYS A 52 9.89 5.72 -4.35
CA LYS A 52 11.28 5.46 -4.74
C LYS A 52 11.43 5.45 -6.26
N GLY A 53 12.68 5.44 -6.73
CA GLY A 53 13.04 5.29 -8.14
C GLY A 53 13.24 6.60 -8.89
N LYS A 54 14.12 6.59 -9.91
CA LYS A 54 14.48 7.78 -10.71
C LYS A 54 13.65 7.93 -11.99
N LYS A 55 13.40 6.81 -12.69
CA LYS A 55 12.67 6.79 -13.98
C LYS A 55 11.21 6.37 -13.84
N GLN A 56 10.94 5.51 -12.86
CA GLN A 56 9.60 4.98 -12.57
C GLN A 56 9.37 5.08 -11.06
N ARG A 57 8.15 5.49 -10.68
CA ARG A 57 7.73 5.51 -9.28
C ARG A 57 7.50 4.09 -8.78
N ILE A 58 8.11 3.82 -7.63
CA ILE A 58 7.98 2.59 -6.87
C ILE A 58 7.34 2.96 -5.53
N TYR A 59 6.32 2.21 -5.15
CA TYR A 59 5.54 2.39 -3.92
C TYR A 59 5.83 1.21 -3.01
N ASP A 60 6.14 1.48 -1.75
CA ASP A 60 6.17 0.45 -0.71
C ASP A 60 4.75 0.21 -0.15
N ILE A 61 4.65 -0.68 0.83
CA ILE A 61 3.39 -1.03 1.48
C ILE A 61 2.77 0.16 2.20
N ASP A 62 3.57 1.04 2.82
CA ASP A 62 3.08 2.24 3.50
C ASP A 62 2.43 3.24 2.53
N ALA A 63 3.05 3.40 1.35
CA ALA A 63 2.50 4.22 0.29
C ALA A 63 1.20 3.62 -0.26
N LEU A 64 1.15 2.29 -0.46
CA LEU A 64 -0.07 1.59 -0.87
C LEU A 64 -1.20 1.75 0.17
N GLU A 65 -0.90 1.54 1.45
CA GLU A 65 -1.86 1.70 2.54
C GLU A 65 -2.46 3.11 2.52
N THR A 66 -1.62 4.14 2.38
CA THR A 66 -2.05 5.53 2.30
C THR A 66 -3.03 5.75 1.15
N VAL A 67 -2.74 5.21 -0.04
CA VAL A 67 -3.64 5.27 -1.20
C VAL A 67 -4.98 4.60 -0.91
N MET A 68 -4.96 3.42 -0.28
CA MET A 68 -6.18 2.66 0.05
C MET A 68 -7.04 3.37 1.10
N LEU A 69 -6.43 4.01 2.10
CA LEU A 69 -7.14 4.82 3.09
C LEU A 69 -7.80 6.05 2.45
N ILE A 70 -7.09 6.76 1.55
CA ILE A 70 -7.65 7.88 0.79
C ILE A 70 -8.84 7.40 -0.05
N LYS A 71 -8.71 6.25 -0.74
CA LYS A 71 -9.82 5.65 -1.47
C LYS A 71 -11.00 5.36 -0.56
N GLN A 72 -10.78 4.72 0.59
CA GLN A 72 -11.86 4.37 1.51
C GLN A 72 -12.62 5.60 1.98
N ALA A 73 -11.92 6.70 2.28
CA ALA A 73 -12.53 7.97 2.65
C ALA A 73 -13.30 8.61 1.47
N LYS A 74 -12.73 8.59 0.26
CA LYS A 74 -13.38 9.05 -0.97
C LYS A 74 -14.67 8.29 -1.26
N ASP A 75 -14.66 6.97 -1.11
CA ASP A 75 -15.82 6.09 -1.32
C ASP A 75 -16.94 6.37 -0.28
N LYS A 76 -16.56 6.88 0.91
CA LYS A 76 -17.50 7.37 1.94
C LYS A 76 -18.02 8.80 1.68
N GLY A 77 -17.71 9.39 0.52
CA GLY A 77 -18.20 10.70 0.10
C GLY A 77 -17.34 11.90 0.50
N LEU A 78 -16.15 11.67 1.08
CA LEU A 78 -15.24 12.77 1.40
C LEU A 78 -14.64 13.36 0.12
N ASN A 79 -14.42 14.68 0.11
CA ASN A 79 -13.57 15.30 -0.89
C ASN A 79 -12.11 14.88 -0.67
N LEU A 80 -11.24 15.11 -1.67
CA LEU A 80 -9.86 14.61 -1.60
C LEU A 80 -9.07 15.19 -0.43
N GLY A 81 -9.20 16.48 -0.14
CA GLY A 81 -8.47 17.10 0.99
C GLY A 81 -8.85 16.44 2.32
N ALA A 82 -10.16 16.33 2.57
CA ALA A 82 -10.68 15.66 3.77
C ALA A 82 -10.27 14.18 3.85
N ALA A 83 -10.23 13.48 2.70
CA ALA A 83 -9.79 12.09 2.63
C ALA A 83 -8.30 11.93 2.98
N ILE A 84 -7.44 12.84 2.51
CA ILE A 84 -6.00 12.87 2.84
C ILE A 84 -5.82 13.12 4.33
N ASP A 85 -6.51 14.11 4.89
CA ASP A 85 -6.42 14.44 6.32
C ASP A 85 -6.90 13.28 7.20
N ALA A 86 -8.00 12.61 6.80
CA ALA A 86 -8.51 11.45 7.50
C ALA A 86 -7.51 10.28 7.48
N ALA A 87 -6.93 9.97 6.31
CA ALA A 87 -5.92 8.92 6.18
C ALA A 87 -4.70 9.21 7.06
N ARG A 88 -4.21 10.46 7.07
CA ARG A 88 -3.08 10.87 7.90
C ARG A 88 -3.37 10.68 9.39
N ARG A 89 -4.51 11.19 9.88
CA ARG A 89 -4.90 11.06 11.30
C ARG A 89 -5.07 9.61 11.72
N PHE A 90 -5.60 8.76 10.83
CA PHE A 90 -5.75 7.33 11.08
C PHE A 90 -4.39 6.66 11.29
N ARG A 91 -3.42 6.91 10.40
CA ARG A 91 -2.06 6.36 10.54
C ARG A 91 -1.35 6.87 11.79
N GLU A 92 -1.49 8.16 12.11
CA GLU A 92 -0.95 8.74 13.34
C GLU A 92 -1.56 8.12 14.62
N ALA A 93 -2.84 7.76 14.60
CA ALA A 93 -3.50 7.09 15.72
C ALA A 93 -3.08 5.61 15.86
N GLY A 94 -2.92 4.89 14.75
CA GLY A 94 -2.43 3.50 14.72
C GLY A 94 -1.00 3.40 15.26
N ALA A 95 -0.12 4.32 14.86
CA ALA A 95 1.25 4.39 15.35
C ALA A 95 1.33 4.61 16.87
N LYS A 96 0.39 5.34 17.46
CA LYS A 96 0.31 5.55 18.92
C LYS A 96 -0.25 4.35 19.71
N THR A 97 -0.90 3.41 19.03
CA THR A 97 -1.50 2.23 19.68
C THR A 97 -0.53 1.05 19.73
N LEU A 98 0.50 1.06 18.88
CA LEU A 98 1.53 0.02 18.77
C LEU A 98 2.88 0.44 19.38
N ALA A 99 2.98 1.67 19.90
CA ALA A 99 4.15 2.21 20.61
C ALA A 99 3.89 2.26 22.12
#